data_AF-A0A0G0L667-F1
#
_entry.id   AF-A0A0G0L667-F1
#
_cell.length_a   1.000
_cell.length_b   1.000
_cell.length_c   1.000
_cell.angle_alpha   90.00
_cell.angle_beta   90.00
_cell.angle_gamma   90.00
#
_symmetry.space_group_name_H-M   'P 1'
#
loop_
_entity.id
_entity.type
_entity.pdbx_description
1 polymer ?
#
loop_
_entity_poly.entity_id
_entity_poly.type
_entity_poly.pdbx_seq_one_letter_code
_entity_poly.pdbx_strand_id
1 'polypeptide(L)'
;MIQSLNCYMTYVERLTLARRPEYTLKNMGRVITVLQDFGIEVSLQEQHDFDQLFCGIDFADQLTDNPQILPEVPNHILSFLTGKQDLLPSDIPENAVRNFSFLKNIISERGIGPHLEEIVDKLLSLRDQLFATDTISNYIKLTREEAETSAELAFLFLPEEIPANVKKFLIQANILGNLTDNLLDLESDFAQGQISLKPSQGLKNSLKIEMAKQVAVLGLHYPKKKRLVGLAKKYICYMVSTPSQK
;
A
#
# COMPACT_ATOMS: atom_id res chain seq x y z
N MET A 1 -8.50 -28.84 -1.02
CA MET A 1 -7.95 -28.87 0.35
C MET A 1 -7.01 -27.69 0.46
N ILE A 2 -7.53 -26.51 0.82
CA ILE A 2 -6.77 -25.26 0.88
C ILE A 2 -6.01 -25.27 2.21
N GLN A 3 -4.72 -25.63 2.15
CA GLN A 3 -3.84 -25.60 3.30
C GLN A 3 -3.57 -24.14 3.71
N SER A 4 -4.13 -23.77 4.86
CA SER A 4 -3.65 -22.75 5.80
C SER A 4 -3.15 -21.42 5.20
N LEU A 5 -4.07 -20.49 4.94
CA LEU A 5 -3.81 -19.07 5.15
C LEU A 5 -3.81 -18.81 6.67
N ASN A 6 -2.71 -19.22 7.31
CA ASN A 6 -2.38 -18.74 8.64
C ASN A 6 -2.06 -17.25 8.50
N CYS A 7 -2.65 -16.42 9.37
CA CYS A 7 -2.35 -14.99 9.52
C CYS A 7 -0.94 -14.75 10.11
N TYR A 8 0.02 -15.60 9.75
CA TYR A 8 1.43 -15.45 10.06
C TYR A 8 2.12 -15.13 8.74
N MET A 9 2.68 -13.92 8.65
CA MET A 9 3.58 -13.57 7.55
C MET A 9 4.54 -14.73 7.30
N THR A 10 4.38 -15.34 6.14
CA THR A 10 5.20 -16.43 5.63
C THR A 10 6.65 -15.97 5.56
N TYR A 11 7.59 -16.92 5.58
CA TYR A 11 9.01 -16.62 5.40
C TYR A 11 9.30 -15.88 4.07
N VAL A 12 8.50 -16.16 3.04
CA VAL A 12 8.56 -15.48 1.74
C VAL A 12 8.11 -14.02 1.88
N GLU A 13 6.98 -13.75 2.53
CA GLU A 13 6.52 -12.36 2.78
C GLU A 13 7.53 -11.57 3.61
N ARG A 14 8.21 -12.19 4.59
CA ARG A 14 9.30 -11.53 5.34
C ARG A 14 10.49 -11.17 4.46
N LEU A 15 10.86 -12.03 3.50
CA LEU A 15 11.92 -11.75 2.53
C LEU A 15 11.53 -10.67 1.52
N THR A 16 10.26 -10.66 1.08
CA THR A 16 9.72 -9.61 0.20
C THR A 16 9.62 -8.27 0.93
N LEU A 17 9.17 -8.27 2.19
CA LEU A 17 9.14 -7.08 3.05
C LEU A 17 10.54 -6.56 3.37
N ALA A 18 11.55 -7.44 3.53
CA ALA A 18 12.95 -7.04 3.71
C ALA A 18 13.50 -6.26 2.49
N ARG A 19 12.90 -6.44 1.31
CA ARG A 19 13.24 -5.67 0.10
C ARG A 19 12.53 -4.33 0.03
N ARG A 20 11.49 -4.07 0.82
CA ARG A 20 10.73 -2.81 0.81
C ARG A 20 11.32 -1.79 1.79
N PRO A 21 11.17 -0.47 1.57
CA PRO A 21 11.71 0.53 2.49
C PRO A 21 11.02 0.56 3.85
N GLU A 22 11.78 0.87 4.90
CA GLU A 22 11.32 0.98 6.30
C GLU A 22 10.32 2.12 6.57
N TYR A 23 9.95 2.91 5.57
CA TYR A 23 9.17 4.15 5.74
C TYR A 23 7.91 4.20 4.86
N THR A 24 7.58 3.12 4.15
CA THR A 24 6.38 3.05 3.29
C THR A 24 5.15 2.61 4.08
N LEU A 25 3.96 2.99 3.62
CA LEU A 25 2.69 2.58 4.25
C LEU A 25 2.32 1.11 4.01
N LYS A 26 3.08 0.40 3.16
CA LYS A 26 2.89 -1.04 2.86
C LYS A 26 3.31 -1.99 4.01
N ASN A 27 3.50 -1.49 5.23
CA ASN A 27 3.73 -2.27 6.44
C ASN A 27 3.54 -1.37 7.68
N MET A 28 2.62 -1.71 8.60
CA MET A 28 2.28 -0.81 9.71
C MET A 28 3.32 -0.75 10.84
N GLY A 29 4.10 -1.80 11.08
CA GLY A 29 5.28 -1.74 11.96
C GLY A 29 6.27 -0.63 11.55
N ARG A 30 6.29 -0.30 10.25
CA ARG A 30 7.08 0.78 9.67
C ARG A 30 6.38 2.14 9.77
N VAL A 31 5.05 2.19 9.70
CA VAL A 31 4.26 3.41 9.98
C VAL A 31 4.43 3.84 11.43
N ILE A 32 4.37 2.92 12.39
CA ILE A 32 4.61 3.18 13.82
C ILE A 32 6.02 3.76 14.02
N THR A 33 7.03 3.19 13.35
CA THR A 33 8.41 3.69 13.39
C THR A 33 8.50 5.14 12.90
N VAL A 34 7.74 5.50 11.86
CA VAL A 34 7.65 6.89 11.37
C VAL A 34 6.91 7.77 12.38
N LEU A 35 5.76 7.34 12.90
CA LEU A 35 4.98 8.10 13.89
C LEU A 35 5.83 8.43 15.14
N GLN A 36 6.56 7.44 15.66
CA GLN A 36 7.49 7.61 16.77
C GLN A 36 8.65 8.57 16.44
N ASP A 37 9.23 8.47 15.24
CA ASP A 37 10.25 9.43 14.78
C ASP A 37 9.69 10.86 14.70
N PHE A 38 8.37 11.03 14.54
CA PHE A 38 7.67 12.31 14.62
C PHE A 38 7.21 12.72 16.03
N GLY A 39 7.47 11.89 17.04
CA GLY A 39 7.10 12.15 18.44
C GLY A 39 5.64 11.83 18.74
N ILE A 40 4.98 11.03 17.90
CA ILE A 40 3.63 10.53 18.13
C ILE A 40 3.76 9.19 18.83
N GLU A 41 3.27 9.13 20.06
CA GLU A 41 3.20 7.88 20.82
C GLU A 41 2.06 7.02 20.29
N VAL A 42 2.33 5.72 20.17
CA VAL A 42 1.36 4.71 19.76
C VAL A 42 1.40 3.60 20.79
N SER A 43 0.30 3.41 21.52
CA SER A 43 0.16 2.37 22.54
C SER A 43 0.21 0.97 21.92
N LEU A 44 0.52 -0.06 22.73
CA LEU A 44 0.55 -1.44 22.26
C LEU A 44 -0.78 -1.91 21.67
N GLN A 45 -1.90 -1.42 22.20
CA GLN A 45 -3.22 -1.72 21.66
C GLN A 45 -3.41 -1.11 20.28
N GLU A 46 -3.05 0.16 20.09
CA GLU A 46 -3.12 0.82 18.77
C GLU A 46 -2.19 0.15 17.76
N GLN A 47 -1.01 -0.32 18.18
CA GLN A 47 -0.11 -1.09 17.31
C GLN A 47 -0.76 -2.40 16.86
N HIS A 48 -1.36 -3.15 17.78
CA HIS A 48 -2.08 -4.37 17.46
C HIS A 48 -3.25 -4.09 16.50
N ASP A 49 -4.02 -3.04 16.75
CA ASP A 49 -5.16 -2.67 15.90
C ASP A 49 -4.68 -2.31 14.49
N PHE A 50 -3.60 -1.54 14.36
CA PHE A 50 -2.97 -1.23 13.07
C PHE A 50 -2.47 -2.47 12.33
N ASP A 51 -1.91 -3.44 13.02
CA ASP A 51 -1.47 -4.69 12.41
C ASP A 51 -2.66 -5.50 11.88
N GLN A 52 -3.77 -5.60 12.63
CA GLN A 52 -5.00 -6.24 12.17
C GLN A 52 -5.57 -5.52 10.93
N LEU A 53 -5.62 -4.18 10.98
CA LEU A 53 -6.09 -3.35 9.88
C LEU A 53 -5.31 -3.63 8.58
N PHE A 54 -3.98 -3.68 8.69
CA PHE A 54 -3.12 -3.95 7.54
C PHE A 54 -3.25 -5.38 7.02
N CYS A 55 -3.33 -6.37 7.91
CA CYS A 55 -3.58 -7.75 7.49
C CYS A 55 -4.91 -7.87 6.72
N GLY A 56 -5.92 -7.09 7.07
CA GLY A 56 -7.20 -7.09 6.38
C GLY A 56 -7.13 -6.42 5.01
N ILE A 57 -6.41 -5.30 4.91
CA ILE A 57 -6.18 -4.59 3.64
C ILE A 57 -5.32 -5.44 2.69
N ASP A 58 -4.21 -6.01 3.18
CA ASP A 58 -3.33 -6.88 2.39
C ASP A 58 -4.06 -8.13 1.88
N PHE A 59 -4.90 -8.74 2.72
CA PHE A 59 -5.74 -9.86 2.29
C PHE A 59 -6.77 -9.44 1.22
N ALA A 60 -7.37 -8.26 1.34
CA ALA A 60 -8.28 -7.72 0.32
C ALA A 60 -7.56 -7.40 -1.00
N ASP A 61 -6.33 -6.89 -0.93
CA ASP A 61 -5.46 -6.60 -2.08
C ASP A 61 -5.12 -7.90 -2.83
N GLN A 62 -4.66 -8.94 -2.11
CA GLN A 62 -4.35 -10.25 -2.69
C GLN A 62 -5.56 -10.89 -3.39
N LEU A 63 -6.77 -10.72 -2.85
CA LEU A 63 -8.00 -11.21 -3.47
C LEU A 63 -8.36 -10.43 -4.74
N THR A 64 -8.04 -9.14 -4.77
CA THR A 64 -8.27 -8.24 -5.92
C THR A 64 -7.28 -8.51 -7.06
N ASP A 65 -6.05 -8.92 -6.73
CA ASP A 65 -5.00 -9.29 -7.68
C ASP A 65 -5.17 -10.71 -8.26
N ASN A 66 -5.93 -11.57 -7.58
CA ASN A 66 -6.20 -12.94 -8.03
C ASN A 66 -7.70 -13.17 -8.31
N PRO A 67 -8.31 -12.40 -9.25
CA PRO A 67 -9.76 -12.45 -9.50
C PRO A 67 -10.23 -13.82 -10.02
N GLN A 68 -9.33 -14.65 -10.54
CA GLN A 68 -9.66 -16.01 -10.99
C GLN A 68 -9.96 -16.98 -9.83
N ILE A 69 -9.50 -16.65 -8.61
CA ILE A 69 -9.74 -17.48 -7.43
C ILE A 69 -11.13 -17.14 -6.85
N LEU A 70 -11.49 -15.85 -6.79
CA LEU A 70 -12.74 -15.36 -6.18
C LEU A 70 -13.21 -14.01 -6.80
N PRO A 71 -13.88 -14.00 -7.96
CA PRO A 71 -14.13 -12.78 -8.75
C PRO A 71 -15.09 -11.77 -8.11
N GLU A 72 -16.02 -12.21 -7.26
CA GLU A 72 -17.02 -11.33 -6.63
C GLU A 72 -16.67 -10.97 -5.17
N VAL A 73 -15.63 -11.60 -4.61
CA VAL A 73 -15.30 -11.48 -3.19
C VAL A 73 -14.85 -10.08 -2.78
N PRO A 74 -14.10 -9.29 -3.58
CA PRO A 74 -13.80 -7.89 -3.22
C PRO A 74 -15.07 -7.06 -2.98
N ASN A 75 -16.10 -7.23 -3.82
CA ASN A 75 -17.38 -6.52 -3.67
C ASN A 75 -18.14 -6.97 -2.42
N HIS A 76 -18.09 -8.26 -2.09
CA HIS A 76 -18.68 -8.78 -0.86
C HIS A 76 -17.97 -8.29 0.39
N ILE A 77 -16.64 -8.21 0.36
CA ILE A 77 -15.83 -7.66 1.46
C ILE A 77 -16.18 -6.20 1.67
N LEU A 78 -16.19 -5.38 0.61
CA LEU A 78 -16.54 -3.96 0.72
C LEU A 78 -17.97 -3.79 1.25
N SER A 79 -18.94 -4.51 0.68
CA SER A 79 -20.34 -4.45 1.12
C SER A 79 -20.52 -4.88 2.58
N PHE A 80 -19.74 -5.87 3.02
CA PHE A 80 -19.74 -6.30 4.42
C PHE A 80 -19.17 -5.24 5.35
N LEU A 81 -18.00 -4.69 4.99
CA LEU A 81 -17.30 -3.65 5.75
C LEU A 81 -18.14 -2.37 5.89
N THR A 82 -18.94 -2.04 4.88
CA THR A 82 -19.77 -0.83 4.87
C THR A 82 -21.19 -1.06 5.38
N GLY A 83 -21.49 -2.28 5.84
CA GLY A 83 -22.78 -2.62 6.43
C GLY A 83 -23.93 -2.82 5.43
N LYS A 84 -23.65 -2.82 4.12
CA LYS A 84 -24.61 -3.20 3.07
C LYS A 84 -24.90 -4.71 3.06
N GLN A 85 -24.00 -5.50 3.63
CA GLN A 85 -24.11 -6.95 3.76
C GLN A 85 -23.76 -7.40 5.19
N ASP A 86 -24.54 -8.35 5.72
CA ASP A 86 -24.38 -8.79 7.11
C ASP A 86 -23.38 -9.92 7.30
N LEU A 87 -23.17 -10.75 6.28
CA LEU A 87 -22.36 -11.95 6.34
C LEU A 87 -21.41 -12.03 5.15
N LEU A 88 -20.17 -12.46 5.38
CA LEU A 88 -19.25 -12.78 4.30
C LEU A 88 -19.57 -14.13 3.64
N PRO A 89 -19.17 -14.34 2.37
CA PRO A 89 -19.23 -15.64 1.71
C PRO A 89 -18.58 -16.77 2.54
N SER A 90 -19.16 -17.97 2.50
CA SER A 90 -18.76 -19.10 3.36
C SER A 90 -17.41 -19.73 3.02
N ASP A 91 -16.87 -19.40 1.84
CA ASP A 91 -15.57 -19.80 1.33
C ASP A 91 -14.42 -18.90 1.85
N ILE A 92 -14.73 -17.77 2.48
CA ILE A 92 -13.73 -16.94 3.14
C ILE A 92 -13.24 -17.63 4.42
N PRO A 93 -11.91 -17.79 4.61
CA PRO A 93 -11.36 -18.42 5.81
C PRO A 93 -11.78 -17.71 7.10
N GLU A 94 -12.06 -18.47 8.17
CA GLU A 94 -12.54 -17.94 9.45
C GLU A 94 -11.61 -16.86 10.06
N ASN A 95 -10.30 -17.00 9.88
CA ASN A 95 -9.33 -15.97 10.30
C ASN A 95 -9.56 -14.62 9.60
N ALA A 96 -9.84 -14.66 8.29
CA ALA A 96 -10.14 -13.46 7.52
C ALA A 96 -11.51 -12.89 7.91
N VAL A 97 -12.52 -13.74 8.15
CA VAL A 97 -13.82 -13.31 8.66
C VAL A 97 -13.67 -12.56 9.99
N ARG A 98 -12.90 -13.10 10.95
CA ARG A 98 -12.63 -12.41 12.23
C ARG A 98 -11.98 -11.05 12.03
N ASN A 99 -11.02 -10.94 11.14
CA ASN A 99 -10.36 -9.67 10.85
C ASN A 99 -11.32 -8.67 10.18
N PHE A 100 -12.09 -9.10 9.18
CA PHE A 100 -13.09 -8.24 8.56
C PHE A 100 -14.19 -7.81 9.54
N SER A 101 -14.60 -8.66 10.47
CA SER A 101 -15.53 -8.28 11.55
C SER A 101 -14.94 -7.20 12.46
N PHE A 102 -13.65 -7.30 12.79
CA PHE A 102 -12.93 -6.26 13.53
C PHE A 102 -12.89 -4.93 12.74
N LEU A 103 -12.55 -5.00 11.45
CA LEU A 103 -12.57 -3.83 10.55
C LEU A 103 -13.96 -3.19 10.46
N LYS A 104 -15.02 -3.99 10.29
CA LYS A 104 -16.41 -3.54 10.22
C LYS A 104 -16.82 -2.76 11.46
N ASN A 105 -16.41 -3.21 12.64
CA ASN A 105 -16.67 -2.50 13.89
C ASN A 105 -16.00 -1.11 13.90
N ILE A 106 -14.72 -1.03 13.53
CA ILE A 106 -14.00 0.26 13.45
C ILE A 106 -14.68 1.20 12.46
N ILE A 107 -15.05 0.70 11.28
CA ILE A 107 -15.72 1.48 10.22
C ILE A 107 -17.06 2.02 10.72
N SER A 108 -17.85 1.18 11.39
CA SER A 108 -19.14 1.55 11.96
C SER A 108 -19.00 2.56 13.10
N GLU A 109 -18.08 2.35 14.03
CA GLU A 109 -17.85 3.23 15.19
C GLU A 109 -17.39 4.63 14.76
N ARG A 110 -16.55 4.70 13.73
CA ARG A 110 -16.01 5.96 13.20
C ARG A 110 -16.90 6.60 12.13
N GLY A 111 -17.92 5.91 11.64
CA GLY A 111 -18.79 6.42 10.58
C GLY A 111 -18.09 6.66 9.24
N ILE A 112 -16.99 5.96 8.96
CA ILE A 112 -16.14 6.18 7.78
C ILE A 112 -16.56 5.37 6.55
N GLY A 113 -17.67 4.62 6.63
CA GLY A 113 -18.16 3.73 5.56
C GLY A 113 -18.29 4.41 4.19
N PRO A 114 -19.00 5.54 4.06
CA PRO A 114 -19.13 6.24 2.77
C PRO A 114 -17.78 6.69 2.18
N HIS A 115 -16.88 7.20 3.02
CA HIS A 115 -15.56 7.65 2.56
C HIS A 115 -14.65 6.48 2.16
N LEU A 116 -14.76 5.33 2.85
CA LEU A 116 -14.09 4.10 2.46
C LEU A 116 -14.52 3.66 1.06
N GLU A 117 -15.82 3.71 0.75
CA GLU A 117 -16.34 3.36 -0.58
C GLU A 117 -15.78 4.29 -1.66
N GLU A 118 -15.81 5.61 -1.42
CA GLU A 118 -15.25 6.60 -2.35
C GLU A 118 -13.76 6.34 -2.65
N ILE A 119 -12.96 6.02 -1.62
CA ILE A 119 -11.54 5.73 -1.77
C ILE A 119 -11.32 4.42 -2.54
N VAL A 120 -12.07 3.37 -2.23
CA VAL A 120 -11.93 2.07 -2.91
C VAL A 120 -12.36 2.18 -4.37
N ASP A 121 -13.46 2.84 -4.67
CA ASP A 121 -13.90 3.09 -6.06
C ASP A 121 -12.85 3.86 -6.86
N LYS A 122 -12.21 4.86 -6.23
CA LYS A 122 -11.12 5.61 -6.84
C LYS A 122 -9.88 4.74 -7.09
N LEU A 123 -9.50 3.87 -6.16
CA LEU A 123 -8.38 2.93 -6.34
C LEU A 123 -8.65 1.95 -7.48
N LEU A 124 -9.85 1.39 -7.56
CA LEU A 124 -10.26 0.51 -8.65
C LEU A 124 -10.22 1.24 -10.00
N SER A 125 -10.72 2.48 -10.05
CA SER A 125 -10.64 3.31 -11.26
C SER A 125 -9.19 3.63 -11.67
N LEU A 126 -8.29 3.87 -10.70
CA LEU A 126 -6.87 4.11 -10.97
C LEU A 126 -6.18 2.85 -11.49
N ARG A 127 -6.51 1.68 -10.96
CA ARG A 127 -6.04 0.38 -11.46
C ARG A 127 -6.43 0.17 -12.93
N ASP A 128 -7.69 0.39 -13.28
CA ASP A 128 -8.17 0.25 -14.66
C ASP A 128 -7.45 1.23 -15.61
N GLN A 129 -7.19 2.45 -15.15
CA GLN A 129 -6.42 3.44 -15.91
C GLN A 129 -4.95 3.04 -16.07
N LEU A 130 -4.32 2.48 -15.03
CA LEU A 130 -2.96 1.94 -15.08
C LEU A 130 -2.85 0.77 -16.06
N PHE A 131 -3.83 -0.13 -16.05
CA PHE A 131 -3.93 -1.22 -17.02
C PHE A 131 -4.01 -0.68 -18.45
N ALA A 132 -4.82 0.35 -18.69
CA ALA A 132 -5.06 0.89 -20.03
C ALA A 132 -4.00 1.87 -20.55
N THR A 133 -3.14 2.41 -19.69
CA THR A 133 -2.23 3.50 -20.08
C THR A 133 -1.08 3.01 -20.97
N ASP A 134 -0.77 3.79 -22.00
CA ASP A 134 0.27 3.50 -23.00
C ASP A 134 1.39 4.54 -23.03
N THR A 135 1.33 5.56 -22.17
CA THR A 135 2.38 6.59 -22.06
C THR A 135 3.11 6.55 -20.72
N ILE A 136 4.43 6.72 -20.76
CA ILE A 136 5.29 6.77 -19.56
C ILE A 136 4.84 7.89 -18.61
N SER A 137 4.45 9.05 -19.14
CA SER A 137 4.04 10.19 -18.31
C SER A 137 2.77 9.91 -17.53
N ASN A 138 1.75 9.32 -18.17
CA ASN A 138 0.50 9.00 -17.48
C ASN A 138 0.69 7.84 -16.51
N TYR A 139 1.46 6.82 -16.86
CA TYR A 139 1.80 5.72 -15.95
C TYR A 139 2.38 6.24 -14.63
N ILE A 140 3.40 7.09 -14.71
CA ILE A 140 4.01 7.72 -13.52
C ILE A 140 2.99 8.55 -12.74
N LYS A 141 2.16 9.34 -13.42
CA LYS A 141 1.13 10.16 -12.77
C LYS A 141 0.14 9.29 -12.00
N LEU A 142 -0.38 8.24 -12.64
CA LEU A 142 -1.33 7.32 -12.05
C LEU A 142 -0.73 6.55 -10.87
N THR A 143 0.53 6.08 -10.97
CA THR A 143 1.25 5.45 -9.84
C THR A 143 1.33 6.38 -8.62
N ARG A 144 1.48 7.69 -8.84
CA ARG A 144 1.49 8.68 -7.75
C ARG A 144 0.10 8.89 -7.17
N GLU A 145 -0.92 9.04 -8.01
CA GLU A 145 -2.31 9.20 -7.56
C GLU A 145 -2.79 7.98 -6.77
N GLU A 146 -2.45 6.76 -7.20
CA GLU A 146 -2.71 5.52 -6.47
C GLU A 146 -2.00 5.50 -5.11
N ALA A 147 -0.74 5.94 -5.06
CA ALA A 147 0.00 6.05 -3.80
C ALA A 147 -0.59 7.11 -2.85
N GLU A 148 -1.12 8.21 -3.38
CA GLU A 148 -1.79 9.24 -2.60
C GLU A 148 -3.12 8.71 -2.04
N THR A 149 -3.94 8.07 -2.87
CA THR A 149 -5.24 7.52 -2.47
C THR A 149 -5.11 6.31 -1.54
N SER A 150 -4.10 5.45 -1.70
CA SER A 150 -3.82 4.37 -0.74
C SER A 150 -3.32 4.91 0.60
N ALA A 151 -2.64 6.06 0.62
CA ALA A 151 -2.30 6.72 1.87
C ALA A 151 -3.56 7.30 2.57
N GLU A 152 -4.49 7.87 1.81
CA GLU A 152 -5.80 8.32 2.32
C GLU A 152 -6.58 7.16 2.96
N LEU A 153 -6.57 5.98 2.31
CA LEU A 153 -7.16 4.76 2.87
C LEU A 153 -6.54 4.43 4.23
N ALA A 154 -5.21 4.45 4.34
CA ALA A 154 -4.54 4.17 5.61
C ALA A 154 -4.88 5.22 6.69
N PHE A 155 -5.07 6.48 6.32
CA PHE A 155 -5.42 7.54 7.27
C PHE A 155 -6.81 7.40 7.88
N LEU A 156 -7.75 6.72 7.23
CA LEU A 156 -9.06 6.42 7.81
C LEU A 156 -8.97 5.59 9.09
N PHE A 157 -7.96 4.73 9.15
CA PHE A 157 -7.78 3.78 10.23
C PHE A 157 -6.77 4.24 11.29
N LEU A 158 -5.98 5.26 10.97
CA LEU A 158 -5.08 5.91 11.91
C LEU A 158 -5.84 6.85 12.87
N PRO A 159 -5.21 7.32 13.97
CA PRO A 159 -5.84 8.24 14.91
C PRO A 159 -6.10 9.60 14.24
N GLU A 160 -7.22 10.26 14.58
CA GLU A 160 -7.64 11.53 13.96
C GLU A 160 -6.58 12.64 14.10
N GLU A 161 -5.80 12.62 15.18
CA GLU A 161 -4.88 13.68 15.57
C GLU A 161 -3.53 13.69 14.83
N ILE A 162 -3.31 12.84 13.81
CA ILE A 162 -2.03 12.87 13.07
C ILE A 162 -1.81 14.26 12.46
N PRO A 163 -0.72 14.97 12.83
CA PRO A 163 -0.45 16.31 12.32
C PRO A 163 -0.29 16.33 10.80
N ALA A 164 -0.77 17.40 10.16
CA ALA A 164 -0.79 17.52 8.70
C ALA A 164 0.60 17.36 8.03
N ASN A 165 1.67 17.82 8.69
CA ASN A 165 3.04 17.64 8.20
C ASN A 165 3.49 16.17 8.22
N VAL A 166 2.97 15.36 9.14
CA VAL A 166 3.21 13.91 9.24
C VAL A 166 2.42 13.18 8.18
N LYS A 167 1.13 13.48 7.99
CA LYS A 167 0.34 12.95 6.87
C LYS A 167 1.03 13.23 5.53
N LYS A 168 1.47 14.47 5.31
CA LYS A 168 2.24 14.85 4.11
C LYS A 168 3.53 14.04 3.97
N PHE A 169 4.27 13.78 5.05
CA PHE A 169 5.47 12.95 5.00
C PHE A 169 5.13 11.54 4.55
N LEU A 170 4.12 10.93 5.18
CA LEU A 170 3.66 9.56 4.91
C LEU A 170 3.18 9.41 3.46
N ILE A 171 2.47 10.40 2.91
CA ILE A 171 2.09 10.42 1.49
C ILE A 171 3.35 10.40 0.60
N GLN A 172 4.30 11.31 0.79
CA GLN A 172 5.50 11.36 -0.05
C GLN A 172 6.35 10.09 0.07
N ALA A 173 6.42 9.52 1.27
CA ALA A 173 7.07 8.26 1.55
C ALA A 173 6.37 7.08 0.86
N ASN A 174 5.03 7.07 0.81
CA ASN A 174 4.24 6.07 0.11
C ASN A 174 4.41 6.18 -1.40
N ILE A 175 4.40 7.39 -1.96
CA ILE A 175 4.69 7.63 -3.39
C ILE A 175 6.05 7.03 -3.77
N LEU A 176 7.08 7.28 -2.95
CA LEU A 176 8.41 6.71 -3.18
C LEU A 176 8.40 5.18 -3.14
N GLY A 177 7.66 4.60 -2.18
CA GLY A 177 7.46 3.15 -2.09
C GLY A 177 6.82 2.59 -3.35
N ASN A 178 5.69 3.17 -3.76
CA ASN A 178 4.90 2.68 -4.89
C ASN A 178 5.65 2.81 -6.23
N LEU A 179 6.37 3.92 -6.45
CA LEU A 179 7.25 4.07 -7.62
C LEU A 179 8.37 3.02 -7.64
N THR A 180 8.83 2.59 -6.47
CA THR A 180 9.89 1.59 -6.41
C THR A 180 9.37 0.18 -6.66
N ASP A 181 8.23 -0.16 -6.09
CA ASP A 181 7.59 -1.46 -6.35
C ASP A 181 7.28 -1.59 -7.85
N ASN A 182 6.69 -0.56 -8.46
CA ASN A 182 6.47 -0.53 -9.91
C ASN A 182 7.78 -0.65 -10.73
N LEU A 183 8.93 -0.16 -10.23
CA LEU A 183 10.22 -0.36 -10.90
C LEU A 183 10.75 -1.80 -10.75
N LEU A 184 10.55 -2.41 -9.57
CA LEU A 184 10.97 -3.78 -9.25
C LEU A 184 10.15 -4.81 -10.02
N ASP A 185 8.84 -4.61 -10.03
CA ASP A 185 7.86 -5.57 -10.51
C ASP A 185 7.49 -5.33 -11.99
N LEU A 186 8.00 -4.24 -12.59
CA LEU A 186 7.69 -3.81 -13.96
C LEU A 186 7.62 -4.92 -15.02
N GLU A 187 8.62 -5.82 -15.02
CA GLU A 187 8.69 -6.91 -16.00
C GLU A 187 7.64 -7.99 -15.71
N SER A 188 7.40 -8.28 -14.44
CA SER A 188 6.39 -9.24 -13.98
C SER A 188 4.99 -8.70 -14.26
N ASP A 189 4.72 -7.45 -13.92
CA ASP A 189 3.41 -6.81 -14.10
C ASP A 189 3.02 -6.77 -15.58
N PHE A 190 3.99 -6.49 -16.47
CA PHE A 190 3.76 -6.57 -17.91
C PHE A 190 3.52 -8.02 -18.37
N ALA A 191 4.33 -8.98 -17.90
CA ALA A 191 4.17 -10.39 -18.28
C ALA A 191 2.83 -10.99 -17.82
N GLN A 192 2.29 -10.51 -16.71
CA GLN A 192 0.98 -10.90 -16.17
C GLN A 192 -0.17 -10.09 -16.77
N GLY A 193 0.11 -9.12 -17.63
CA GLY A 193 -0.90 -8.25 -18.24
C GLY A 193 -1.55 -7.30 -17.24
N GLN A 194 -0.91 -6.98 -16.12
CA GLN A 194 -1.41 -5.99 -15.16
C GLN A 194 -1.21 -4.54 -15.66
N ILE A 195 -0.22 -4.33 -16.54
CA ILE A 195 0.05 -3.06 -17.21
C ILE A 195 0.16 -3.26 -18.72
N SER A 196 -0.33 -2.30 -19.52
CA SER A 196 -0.14 -2.33 -20.98
C SER A 196 1.22 -1.77 -21.43
N LEU A 197 1.84 -0.93 -20.60
CA LEU A 197 3.06 -0.23 -20.97
C LEU A 197 4.27 -1.18 -20.98
N LYS A 198 4.82 -1.42 -22.17
CA LYS A 198 5.98 -2.32 -22.34
C LYS A 198 7.20 -1.82 -21.54
N PRO A 199 7.83 -2.70 -20.74
CA PRO A 199 9.08 -2.38 -20.04
C PRO A 199 10.15 -1.92 -21.01
N SER A 200 10.75 -0.77 -20.72
CA SER A 200 11.78 -0.16 -21.55
C SER A 200 12.80 0.59 -20.70
N GLN A 201 13.98 0.84 -21.25
CA GLN A 201 14.98 1.65 -20.55
C GLN A 201 14.48 3.08 -20.29
N GLY A 202 13.66 3.63 -21.21
CA GLY A 202 13.02 4.93 -21.03
C GLY A 202 12.12 4.96 -19.81
N LEU A 203 11.23 3.97 -19.67
CA LEU A 203 10.34 3.86 -18.51
C LEU A 203 11.11 3.67 -17.21
N LYS A 204 12.09 2.76 -17.18
CA LYS A 204 12.95 2.52 -16.00
C LYS A 204 13.69 3.78 -15.58
N ASN A 205 14.22 4.56 -16.54
CA ASN A 205 14.90 5.82 -16.25
C ASN A 205 13.93 6.87 -15.71
N SER A 206 12.74 7.00 -16.29
CA SER A 206 11.73 7.95 -15.82
C SER A 206 11.26 7.64 -14.39
N LEU A 207 11.03 6.35 -14.06
CA LEU A 207 10.74 5.92 -12.70
C LEU A 207 11.87 6.29 -11.73
N LYS A 208 13.13 6.00 -12.09
CA LYS A 208 14.32 6.37 -11.27
C LYS A 208 14.44 7.88 -11.06
N ILE A 209 14.16 8.69 -12.09
CA ILE A 209 14.17 10.16 -11.99
C ILE A 209 13.10 10.63 -11.01
N GLU A 210 11.88 10.10 -11.11
CA GLU A 210 10.80 10.46 -10.19
C GLU A 210 11.09 10.03 -8.75
N MET A 211 11.63 8.82 -8.55
CA MET A 211 12.11 8.37 -7.25
C MET A 211 13.16 9.33 -6.66
N ALA A 212 14.13 9.78 -7.46
CA ALA A 212 15.13 10.76 -7.03
C ALA A 212 14.50 12.12 -6.66
N LYS A 213 13.51 12.59 -7.42
CA LYS A 213 12.74 13.80 -7.09
C LYS A 213 12.03 13.65 -5.74
N GLN A 214 11.40 12.50 -5.48
CA GLN A 214 10.72 12.25 -4.21
C GLN A 214 11.69 12.23 -3.02
N VAL A 215 12.87 11.62 -3.17
CA VAL A 215 13.91 11.67 -2.13
C VAL A 215 14.37 13.11 -1.89
N ALA A 216 14.50 13.94 -2.93
CA ALA A 216 14.85 15.34 -2.79
C ALA A 216 13.76 16.12 -2.03
N VAL A 217 12.48 15.90 -2.35
CA VAL A 217 11.33 16.48 -1.62
C VAL A 217 11.40 16.10 -0.14
N LEU A 218 11.58 14.81 0.18
CA LEU A 218 11.73 14.34 1.56
C LEU A 218 12.92 15.02 2.28
N GLY A 219 14.06 15.12 1.61
CA GLY A 219 15.27 15.73 2.18
C GLY A 219 15.17 17.24 2.40
N LEU A 220 14.50 17.96 1.51
CA LEU A 220 14.32 19.41 1.59
C LEU A 220 13.28 19.80 2.64
N HIS A 221 12.14 19.09 2.68
CA HIS A 221 11.04 19.45 3.57
C HIS A 221 11.14 18.83 4.96
N TYR A 222 11.93 17.76 5.14
CA TYR A 222 12.08 17.07 6.42
C TYR A 222 13.55 16.90 6.85
N PRO A 223 14.37 17.97 6.84
CA PRO A 223 15.82 17.88 7.10
C PRO A 223 16.16 17.44 8.53
N LYS A 224 15.23 17.62 9.48
CA LYS A 224 15.37 17.16 10.86
C LYS A 224 15.11 15.65 11.02
N LYS A 225 14.51 14.98 10.03
CA LYS A 225 14.24 13.54 10.02
C LYS A 225 15.35 12.78 9.27
N LYS A 226 16.61 13.05 9.65
CA LYS A 226 17.82 12.57 8.95
C LYS A 226 17.85 11.04 8.77
N ARG A 227 17.35 10.30 9.76
CA ARG A 227 17.29 8.83 9.71
C ARG A 227 16.39 8.34 8.58
N LEU A 228 15.12 8.77 8.56
CA LEU A 228 14.14 8.38 7.54
C LEU A 228 14.57 8.82 6.13
N VAL A 229 15.07 10.05 6.00
CA VAL A 229 15.62 10.55 4.73
C VAL A 229 16.86 9.76 4.30
N GLY A 230 17.71 9.37 5.26
CA GLY A 230 18.90 8.55 5.01
C GLY A 230 18.55 7.14 4.52
N LEU A 231 17.51 6.53 5.08
CA LEU A 231 16.98 5.25 4.61
C LEU A 231 16.45 5.35 3.18
N ALA A 232 15.70 6.41 2.87
CA ALA A 232 15.20 6.66 1.53
C ALA A 232 16.32 6.82 0.49
N LYS A 233 17.38 7.57 0.85
CA LYS A 233 18.57 7.70 0.00
C LYS A 233 19.28 6.37 -0.22
N LYS A 234 19.55 5.60 0.84
CA LYS A 234 20.20 4.29 0.75
C LYS A 234 19.41 3.34 -0.16
N TYR A 235 18.09 3.35 -0.04
CA TYR A 235 17.21 2.52 -0.83
C TYR A 235 17.26 2.85 -2.33
N ILE A 236 17.21 4.13 -2.70
CA ILE A 236 17.40 4.55 -4.09
C ILE A 236 18.80 4.22 -4.60
N CYS A 237 19.84 4.42 -3.80
CA CYS A 237 21.19 4.03 -4.17
C CYS A 237 21.29 2.54 -4.46
N TYR A 238 20.67 1.68 -3.65
CA TYR A 238 20.58 0.24 -3.90
C TYR A 238 19.91 -0.02 -5.26
N MET A 239 18.70 0.52 -5.47
CA MET A 239 17.92 0.33 -6.69
C MET A 239 18.58 0.84 -7.99
N VAL A 240 19.42 1.86 -7.89
CA VAL A 240 20.16 2.41 -9.03
C VAL A 240 21.46 1.62 -9.29
N SER A 241 22.03 1.00 -8.26
CA SER A 241 23.32 0.29 -8.33
C SER A 241 23.18 -1.20 -8.61
N THR A 242 22.01 -1.81 -8.40
CA THR A 242 21.78 -3.22 -8.72
C THR A 242 21.70 -3.38 -10.24
N PRO A 243 22.64 -4.11 -10.88
CA PRO A 243 22.53 -4.40 -12.30
C PRO A 243 21.26 -5.23 -12.53
N SER A 244 20.53 -4.92 -13.61
CA SER A 244 19.37 -5.70 -14.03
C SER A 244 19.79 -7.18 -14.11
N GLN A 245 19.22 -8.01 -13.22
CA GLN A 245 19.43 -9.45 -13.30
C GLN A 245 18.89 -9.89 -14.65
N LYS A 246 19.78 -10.44 -15.48
CA LYS A 246 19.49 -11.00 -16.79
C LYS A 246 18.85 -12.37 -16.64
#